data_AF-W5Q5W5-F1
#
_entry.id   AF-W5Q5W5-F1
#
_cell.length_a   1.000
_cell.length_b   1.000
_cell.length_c   1.000
_cell.angle_alpha   90.00
_cell.angle_beta   90.00
_cell.angle_gamma   90.00
#
_symmetry.space_group_name_H-M   'P 1'
#
loop_
_entity.id
_entity.type
_entity.pdbx_description
1 polymer ?
#
loop_
_entity_poly.entity_id
_entity_poly.type
_entity_poly.pdbx_seq_one_letter_code
_entity_poly.pdbx_strand_id
1 'polypeptide(L)'
;CHTNCLEAPLSWAFRQLGWKVGSHPWVFLLLPMVLTAILGTGLIYLPQDEDDDLEEKYTPVGRPAKAENISPPKTLKYASILVVSNTETLLEPEILEVISKVEGVVQALTVTQDSGTYSNGIPYIKVCTSNQGSCPSLLPQPTLVAWKRIKGLNLKTITFPIYSLACQMIIYLANILGGTVLGESMMLIQLLLQAKAMWLQYYQKTSEGEENEGSKVWLIHFLRRLAALKSLALKMIKFFFFNTDADLQVKFDANSMTVVPLFHLAYLFIILFEIVSCY
;
A
#
# COMPACT_ATOMS: atom_id res chain seq x y z
N CYS A 1 -53.94 23.01 -16.14
CA CYS A 1 -53.60 23.03 -14.69
C CYS A 1 -52.96 24.37 -14.36
N HIS A 2 -53.57 25.18 -13.50
CA HIS A 2 -53.04 26.48 -13.09
C HIS A 2 -52.10 26.30 -11.89
N THR A 3 -50.80 26.56 -12.07
CA THR A 3 -49.81 26.59 -10.97
C THR A 3 -49.97 27.81 -10.05
N ASN A 4 -50.90 28.72 -10.36
CA ASN A 4 -51.14 29.97 -9.63
C ASN A 4 -51.50 29.78 -8.15
N CYS A 5 -52.05 28.62 -7.77
CA CYS A 5 -52.41 28.36 -6.37
C CYS A 5 -51.18 28.27 -5.45
N LEU A 6 -50.01 27.91 -5.99
CA LEU A 6 -48.77 27.74 -5.23
C LEU A 6 -47.79 28.89 -5.48
N GLU A 7 -47.81 29.46 -6.69
CA GLU A 7 -46.93 30.56 -7.09
C GLU A 7 -47.24 31.86 -6.34
N ALA A 8 -48.52 32.22 -6.20
CA ALA A 8 -48.94 33.46 -5.52
C ALA A 8 -48.55 33.51 -4.04
N PRO A 9 -48.82 32.49 -3.20
CA PRO A 9 -48.41 32.52 -1.79
C PRO A 9 -46.89 32.45 -1.63
N LEU A 10 -46.19 31.70 -2.49
CA LEU A 10 -44.74 31.56 -2.43
C LEU A 10 -44.03 32.87 -2.82
N SER A 11 -44.50 33.56 -3.87
CA SER A 11 -44.01 34.87 -4.27
C SER A 11 -44.22 35.92 -3.17
N TRP A 12 -45.38 35.91 -2.52
CA TRP A 12 -45.64 36.78 -1.39
C TRP A 12 -44.69 36.52 -0.20
N ALA A 13 -44.44 35.24 0.12
CA ALA A 13 -43.51 34.86 1.18
C ALA A 13 -42.07 35.31 0.87
N PHE A 14 -41.58 35.09 -0.36
CA PHE A 14 -40.24 35.56 -0.78
C PHE A 14 -40.13 37.08 -0.80
N ARG A 15 -41.20 37.79 -1.16
CA ARG A 15 -41.23 39.25 -1.11
C ARG A 15 -41.11 39.78 0.32
N GLN A 16 -41.81 39.17 1.27
CA GLN A 16 -41.70 39.50 2.69
C GLN A 16 -40.30 39.19 3.23
N LEU A 17 -39.73 38.04 2.86
CA LEU A 17 -38.37 37.67 3.21
C LEU A 17 -37.35 38.67 2.66
N GLY A 18 -37.44 39.00 1.37
CA GLY A 18 -36.59 39.98 0.70
C GLY A 18 -36.69 41.38 1.32
N TRP A 19 -37.89 41.81 1.69
CA TRP A 19 -38.09 43.08 2.42
C TRP A 19 -37.39 43.08 3.78
N LYS A 20 -37.46 41.96 4.52
CA LYS A 20 -36.81 41.83 5.82
C LYS A 20 -35.28 41.76 5.71
N VAL A 21 -34.76 41.08 4.69
CA VAL A 21 -33.32 41.04 4.36
C VAL A 21 -32.81 42.43 3.96
N GLY A 22 -33.54 43.13 3.08
CA GLY A 22 -33.17 44.48 2.65
C GLY A 22 -33.23 45.52 3.77
N SER A 23 -34.09 45.33 4.78
CA SER A 23 -34.18 46.22 5.94
C SER A 23 -33.06 45.99 6.98
N HIS A 24 -32.44 44.80 7.01
CA HIS A 24 -31.38 44.44 7.98
C HIS A 24 -30.20 43.71 7.31
N PRO A 25 -29.51 44.34 6.32
CA PRO A 25 -28.56 43.65 5.46
C PRO A 25 -27.39 43.02 6.22
N TRP A 26 -26.84 43.74 7.21
CA TRP A 26 -25.69 43.28 7.98
C TRP A 26 -25.98 42.06 8.86
N VAL A 27 -27.18 41.95 9.41
CA VAL A 27 -27.57 40.79 10.23
C VAL A 27 -27.62 39.54 9.37
N PHE A 28 -28.23 39.63 8.18
CA PHE A 28 -28.33 38.51 7.25
C PHE A 28 -27.01 38.15 6.56
N LEU A 29 -25.99 39.01 6.60
CA LEU A 29 -24.65 38.72 6.08
C LEU A 29 -23.71 38.17 7.17
N LEU A 30 -23.65 38.82 8.33
CA LEU A 30 -22.71 38.47 9.39
C LEU A 30 -23.12 37.20 10.15
N LEU A 31 -24.42 37.01 10.39
CA LEU A 31 -24.92 35.84 11.10
C LEU A 31 -24.55 34.51 10.41
N PRO A 32 -24.81 34.29 9.11
CA PRO A 32 -24.39 33.05 8.44
C PRO A 32 -22.87 32.96 8.34
N MET A 33 -22.14 34.07 8.15
CA MET A 33 -20.67 34.05 8.13
C MET A 33 -20.10 33.52 9.45
N VAL A 34 -20.57 34.04 10.58
CA VAL A 34 -20.15 33.57 11.92
C VAL A 34 -20.55 32.12 12.15
N LEU A 35 -21.78 31.73 11.76
CA LEU A 35 -22.24 30.34 11.88
C LEU A 35 -21.36 29.37 11.08
N THR A 36 -21.03 29.72 9.84
CA THR A 36 -20.14 28.89 8.99
C THR A 36 -18.72 28.81 9.55
N ALA A 37 -18.19 29.90 10.12
CA ALA A 37 -16.88 29.88 10.76
C ALA A 37 -16.86 28.95 11.98
N ILE A 38 -17.89 29.02 12.84
CA ILE A 38 -18.05 28.15 14.01
C ILE A 38 -18.14 26.69 13.58
N LEU A 39 -19.00 26.37 12.62
CA LEU A 39 -19.13 25.01 12.09
C LEU A 39 -17.83 24.52 11.43
N GLY A 40 -17.11 25.42 10.76
CA GLY A 40 -15.81 25.13 10.14
C GLY A 40 -14.73 24.75 11.15
N THR A 41 -14.77 25.26 12.39
CA THR A 41 -13.81 24.86 13.44
C THR A 41 -13.88 23.37 13.78
N GLY A 42 -15.04 22.72 13.54
CA GLY A 42 -15.19 21.27 13.72
C GLY A 42 -14.26 20.44 12.84
N LEU A 43 -13.78 20.98 11.71
CA LEU A 43 -12.84 20.30 10.82
C LEU A 43 -11.46 20.07 11.45
N ILE A 44 -11.12 20.79 12.53
CA ILE A 44 -9.85 20.60 13.26
C ILE A 44 -9.83 19.26 14.00
N TYR A 45 -11.01 18.76 14.40
CA TYR A 45 -11.14 17.50 15.12
C TYR A 45 -11.24 16.28 14.20
N LEU A 46 -11.07 16.46 12.88
CA LEU A 46 -10.98 15.32 11.97
C LEU A 46 -9.67 14.58 12.25
N PRO A 47 -9.73 13.32 12.75
CA PRO A 47 -8.52 12.56 12.97
C PRO A 47 -7.86 12.29 11.62
N GLN A 48 -6.63 12.77 11.46
CA GLN A 48 -5.88 12.59 10.22
C GLN A 48 -5.23 11.20 10.13
N ASP A 49 -5.04 10.53 11.28
CA ASP A 49 -4.19 9.35 11.40
C ASP A 49 -4.89 8.10 12.02
N GLU A 50 -6.15 8.18 12.46
CA GLU A 50 -6.79 7.07 13.22
C GLU A 50 -7.47 6.00 12.36
N ASP A 51 -7.87 6.30 11.11
CA ASP A 51 -8.66 5.38 10.27
C ASP A 51 -7.91 4.95 9.00
N ASP A 52 -6.62 4.66 9.16
CA ASP A 52 -5.75 4.16 8.09
C ASP A 52 -6.08 2.72 7.67
N ASP A 53 -6.92 2.00 8.42
CA ASP A 53 -7.29 0.64 8.08
C ASP A 53 -8.23 0.60 6.87
N LEU A 54 -7.65 0.27 5.73
CA LEU A 54 -8.33 0.13 4.46
C LEU A 54 -9.46 -0.91 4.53
N GLU A 55 -9.32 -1.94 5.37
CA GLU A 55 -10.39 -2.92 5.54
C GLU A 55 -11.63 -2.26 6.15
N GLU A 56 -11.48 -1.32 7.09
CA GLU A 56 -12.59 -0.60 7.68
C GLU A 56 -13.28 0.34 6.68
N LYS A 57 -12.51 1.03 5.84
CA LYS A 57 -13.05 1.97 4.84
C LYS A 57 -13.83 1.29 3.71
N TYR A 58 -13.44 0.07 3.33
CA TYR A 58 -14.04 -0.65 2.20
C TYR A 58 -14.99 -1.80 2.61
N THR A 59 -15.04 -2.18 3.89
CA THR A 59 -16.00 -3.19 4.37
C THR A 59 -17.15 -2.57 5.17
N PRO A 60 -18.42 -2.80 4.76
CA PRO A 60 -19.55 -2.24 5.48
C PRO A 60 -19.67 -2.85 6.88
N VAL A 61 -19.89 -2.00 7.87
CA VAL A 61 -20.15 -2.41 9.26
C VAL A 61 -21.41 -3.28 9.32
N GLY A 62 -21.36 -4.40 10.05
CA GLY A 62 -22.51 -5.28 10.27
C GLY A 62 -22.83 -6.29 9.15
N ARG A 63 -21.96 -6.43 8.14
CA ARG A 63 -22.09 -7.51 7.15
C ARG A 63 -21.64 -8.85 7.76
N PRO A 64 -22.22 -9.99 7.32
CA PRO A 64 -21.82 -11.31 7.78
C PRO A 64 -20.32 -11.57 7.58
N ALA A 65 -19.72 -11.04 6.51
CA ALA A 65 -18.27 -11.10 6.26
C ALA A 65 -17.41 -10.41 7.36
N LYS A 66 -17.94 -9.40 8.06
CA LYS A 66 -17.27 -8.76 9.21
C LYS A 66 -17.62 -9.46 10.53
N ALA A 67 -18.78 -10.11 10.61
CA ALA A 67 -19.21 -10.91 11.77
C ALA A 67 -18.49 -12.26 11.89
N GLU A 68 -17.99 -12.83 10.79
CA GLU A 68 -17.11 -14.01 10.85
C GLU A 68 -15.71 -13.68 11.38
N ASN A 69 -15.32 -12.40 11.40
CA ASN A 69 -14.06 -11.89 11.94
C ASN A 69 -14.14 -11.52 13.44
N ILE A 70 -15.01 -12.15 14.24
CA ILE A 70 -15.08 -11.93 15.71
C ILE A 70 -13.78 -12.39 16.43
N SER A 71 -12.95 -13.19 15.76
CA SER A 71 -11.53 -13.31 16.08
C SER A 71 -10.77 -13.28 14.76
N PRO A 72 -10.25 -12.11 14.32
CA PRO A 72 -9.53 -12.05 13.07
C PRO A 72 -8.37 -13.04 13.17
N PRO A 73 -8.18 -13.97 12.20
CA PRO A 73 -6.93 -14.68 12.12
C PRO A 73 -5.87 -13.59 11.95
N LYS A 74 -5.02 -13.37 12.97
CA LYS A 74 -4.02 -12.28 13.03
C LYS A 74 -3.55 -11.95 11.62
N THR A 75 -4.07 -10.87 11.05
CA THR A 75 -3.91 -10.57 9.62
C THR A 75 -2.42 -10.42 9.37
N LEU A 76 -1.79 -11.44 8.76
CA LEU A 76 -0.35 -11.48 8.59
C LEU A 76 0.04 -10.33 7.66
N LYS A 77 0.61 -9.26 8.22
CA LYS A 77 1.13 -8.15 7.42
C LYS A 77 2.33 -8.69 6.65
N TYR A 78 2.35 -8.48 5.34
CA TYR A 78 3.49 -8.86 4.53
C TYR A 78 3.88 -7.73 3.58
N ALA A 79 5.18 -7.60 3.39
CA ALA A 79 5.77 -6.80 2.35
C ALA A 79 6.22 -7.73 1.24
N SER A 80 6.03 -7.34 -0.01
CA SER A 80 6.44 -8.21 -1.12
C SER A 80 7.10 -7.45 -2.26
N ILE A 81 8.12 -8.09 -2.84
CA ILE A 81 8.83 -7.60 -4.02
C ILE A 81 8.55 -8.59 -5.15
N LEU A 82 7.92 -8.12 -6.21
CA LEU A 82 7.80 -8.85 -7.46
C LEU A 82 8.94 -8.43 -8.39
N VAL A 83 9.78 -9.40 -8.72
CA VAL A 83 10.92 -9.26 -9.60
C VAL A 83 10.54 -9.80 -10.97
N VAL A 84 10.63 -8.98 -12.01
CA VAL A 84 10.27 -9.36 -13.38
C VAL A 84 11.49 -9.20 -14.28
N SER A 85 11.87 -10.25 -14.99
CA SER A 85 12.97 -10.18 -15.95
C SER A 85 12.55 -9.42 -17.22
N ASN A 86 13.47 -8.62 -17.76
CA ASN A 86 13.36 -8.07 -19.10
C ASN A 86 13.86 -9.05 -20.18
N THR A 87 14.61 -10.08 -19.79
CA THR A 87 15.06 -11.17 -20.67
C THR A 87 14.04 -12.32 -20.67
N GLU A 88 14.29 -13.37 -21.45
CA GLU A 88 13.39 -14.52 -21.55
C GLU A 88 13.26 -15.30 -20.24
N THR A 89 14.30 -15.30 -19.40
CA THR A 89 14.29 -16.06 -18.14
C THR A 89 15.02 -15.33 -17.02
N LEU A 90 14.47 -15.45 -15.81
CA LEU A 90 15.03 -14.94 -14.56
C LEU A 90 16.04 -15.94 -13.94
N LEU A 91 16.09 -17.16 -14.47
CA LEU A 91 16.91 -18.27 -13.95
C LEU A 91 18.40 -18.19 -14.32
N GLU A 92 18.82 -17.09 -14.95
CA GLU A 92 20.23 -16.85 -15.29
C GLU A 92 21.05 -16.49 -14.04
N PRO A 93 22.30 -16.98 -13.93
CA PRO A 93 23.11 -16.79 -12.73
C PRO A 93 23.38 -15.30 -12.43
N GLU A 94 23.53 -14.48 -13.47
CA GLU A 94 23.76 -13.03 -13.34
C GLU A 94 22.56 -12.33 -12.70
N ILE A 95 21.35 -12.70 -13.11
CA ILE A 95 20.08 -12.16 -12.60
C ILE A 95 19.87 -12.61 -11.14
N LEU A 96 20.15 -13.88 -10.84
CA LEU A 96 20.05 -14.43 -9.48
C LEU A 96 21.06 -13.78 -8.52
N GLU A 97 22.24 -13.41 -8.98
CA GLU A 97 23.21 -12.66 -8.17
C GLU A 97 22.69 -11.27 -7.80
N VAL A 98 22.03 -10.57 -8.74
CA VAL A 98 21.39 -9.27 -8.47
C VAL A 98 20.27 -9.43 -7.44
N ILE A 99 19.43 -10.45 -7.58
CA ILE A 99 18.36 -10.75 -6.62
C ILE A 99 18.93 -11.06 -5.24
N SER A 100 20.02 -11.83 -5.19
CA SER A 100 20.75 -12.13 -3.95
C SER A 100 21.32 -10.88 -3.28
N LYS A 101 21.80 -9.88 -4.03
CA LYS A 101 22.26 -8.59 -3.49
C LYS A 101 21.11 -7.80 -2.89
N VAL A 102 19.96 -7.74 -3.58
CA VAL A 102 18.75 -7.09 -3.06
C VAL A 102 18.37 -7.70 -1.72
N GLU A 103 18.32 -9.03 -1.66
CA GLU A 103 18.03 -9.76 -0.42
C GLU A 103 19.03 -9.46 0.71
N GLY A 104 20.33 -9.41 0.40
CA GLY A 104 21.35 -9.03 1.39
C GLY A 104 21.15 -7.63 1.95
N VAL A 105 20.71 -6.68 1.13
CA VAL A 105 20.36 -5.32 1.57
C VAL A 105 19.13 -5.33 2.48
N VAL A 106 18.13 -6.17 2.19
CA VAL A 106 16.95 -6.33 3.06
C VAL A 106 17.36 -6.81 4.45
N GLN A 107 18.22 -7.83 4.51
CA GLN A 107 18.66 -8.44 5.77
C GLN A 107 19.56 -7.50 6.59
N ALA A 108 20.37 -6.68 5.93
CA ALA A 108 21.27 -5.72 6.57
C ALA A 108 20.59 -4.40 6.97
N LEU A 109 19.30 -4.21 6.64
CA LEU A 109 18.59 -2.96 6.94
C LEU A 109 18.35 -2.81 8.44
N THR A 110 18.94 -1.78 9.02
CA THR A 110 18.71 -1.36 10.41
C THR A 110 18.04 0.01 10.41
N VAL A 111 17.01 0.16 11.23
CA VAL A 111 16.25 1.41 11.36
C VAL A 111 16.60 2.08 12.66
N THR A 112 17.14 3.28 12.61
CA THR A 112 17.33 4.13 13.78
C THR A 112 16.01 4.82 14.11
N GLN A 113 15.40 4.48 15.24
CA GLN A 113 14.30 5.24 15.79
C GLN A 113 14.91 6.37 16.62
N ASP A 114 14.64 7.62 16.26
CA ASP A 114 15.05 8.80 17.02
C ASP A 114 14.13 8.99 18.25
N SER A 115 14.01 7.97 19.09
CA SER A 115 13.47 8.11 20.44
C SER A 115 14.66 8.27 21.39
N GLY A 116 14.74 9.44 22.02
CA GLY A 116 15.88 9.85 22.83
C GLY A 116 16.36 8.75 23.78
N THR A 117 17.68 8.61 23.84
CA THR A 117 18.50 7.88 24.83
C THR A 117 19.09 6.52 24.44
N TYR A 118 18.58 5.77 23.47
CA TYR A 118 19.29 4.58 22.94
C TYR A 118 18.97 4.30 21.47
N SER A 119 19.84 4.74 20.56
CA SER A 119 19.76 4.46 19.11
C SER A 119 20.16 3.01 18.80
N ASN A 120 19.35 2.05 19.22
CA ASN A 120 19.52 0.65 18.81
C ASN A 120 18.79 0.45 17.49
N GLY A 121 19.54 0.34 16.39
CA GLY A 121 18.97 0.03 15.08
C GLY A 121 18.09 -1.22 15.16
N ILE A 122 16.85 -1.16 14.65
CA ILE A 122 15.92 -2.30 14.64
C ILE A 122 16.26 -3.15 13.40
N PRO A 123 16.90 -4.33 13.56
CA PRO A 123 17.12 -5.24 12.45
C PRO A 123 15.81 -5.96 12.08
N TYR A 124 15.71 -6.44 10.82
CA TYR A 124 14.55 -7.18 10.34
C TYR A 124 14.16 -8.37 11.24
N ILE A 125 15.14 -9.01 11.90
CA ILE A 125 14.90 -10.13 12.82
C ILE A 125 14.00 -9.78 14.02
N LYS A 126 13.92 -8.50 14.40
CA LYS A 126 13.01 -8.02 15.45
C LYS A 126 11.60 -7.73 14.95
N VAL A 127 11.42 -7.53 13.64
CA VAL A 127 10.15 -7.14 13.00
C VAL A 127 9.42 -8.34 12.40
N CYS A 128 10.13 -9.42 12.08
CA CYS A 128 9.54 -10.63 11.50
C CYS A 128 8.68 -11.42 12.50
N THR A 129 7.67 -12.12 11.96
CA THR A 129 6.88 -13.09 12.74
C THR A 129 7.79 -14.24 13.18
N SER A 130 7.88 -14.50 14.48
CA SER A 130 8.59 -15.68 15.00
C SER A 130 7.61 -16.85 15.07
N ASN A 131 7.93 -17.96 14.39
CA ASN A 131 7.29 -19.24 14.64
C ASN A 131 8.30 -20.11 15.40
N GLN A 132 8.04 -20.37 16.69
CA GLN A 132 8.90 -21.17 17.57
C GLN A 132 10.36 -20.66 17.71
N GLY A 133 10.57 -19.34 17.75
CA GLY A 133 11.91 -18.75 18.01
C GLY A 133 12.77 -18.55 16.76
N SER A 134 12.29 -18.97 15.59
CA SER A 134 12.90 -18.64 14.30
C SER A 134 11.92 -17.81 13.46
N CYS A 135 12.41 -16.75 12.83
CA CYS A 135 11.60 -16.05 11.83
C CYS A 135 11.54 -16.91 10.56
N PRO A 136 10.35 -17.33 10.10
CA PRO A 136 10.22 -18.07 8.85
C PRO A 136 10.69 -17.25 7.65
N SER A 137 10.64 -15.92 7.73
CA SER A 137 11.17 -14.98 6.74
C SER A 137 12.69 -14.82 6.77
N LEU A 138 13.39 -15.57 7.64
CA LEU A 138 14.84 -15.76 7.59
C LEU A 138 15.24 -16.90 6.64
N LEU A 139 14.29 -17.53 5.96
CA LEU A 139 14.60 -18.30 4.77
C LEU A 139 14.59 -17.31 3.59
N PRO A 140 15.73 -17.08 2.92
CA PRO A 140 15.68 -16.80 1.49
C PRO A 140 14.67 -17.74 0.87
N GLN A 141 13.89 -17.27 -0.11
CA GLN A 141 13.05 -18.19 -0.90
C GLN A 141 13.86 -19.47 -1.09
N PRO A 142 13.38 -20.64 -0.68
CA PRO A 142 14.29 -21.76 -0.45
C PRO A 142 15.01 -22.22 -1.73
N THR A 143 14.58 -21.73 -2.91
CA THR A 143 15.32 -21.64 -4.18
C THR A 143 16.63 -20.84 -4.13
N LEU A 144 16.62 -19.61 -3.62
CA LEU A 144 17.81 -18.75 -3.43
C LEU A 144 18.73 -19.32 -2.34
N VAL A 145 18.20 -19.93 -1.27
CA VAL A 145 19.04 -20.67 -0.30
C VAL A 145 19.72 -21.85 -0.99
N ALA A 146 18.95 -22.67 -1.71
CA ALA A 146 19.46 -23.83 -2.42
C ALA A 146 20.54 -23.41 -3.43
N TRP A 147 20.33 -22.32 -4.15
CA TRP A 147 21.29 -21.74 -5.09
C TRP A 147 22.56 -21.20 -4.38
N LYS A 148 22.42 -20.47 -3.27
CA LYS A 148 23.56 -19.97 -2.47
C LYS A 148 24.38 -21.11 -1.85
N ARG A 149 23.69 -22.16 -1.37
CA ARG A 149 24.29 -23.31 -0.68
C ARG A 149 24.95 -24.27 -1.66
N ILE A 150 24.36 -24.47 -2.85
CA ILE A 150 24.88 -25.33 -3.90
C ILE A 150 25.47 -24.44 -5.00
N LYS A 151 26.77 -24.12 -4.88
CA LYS A 151 27.49 -23.38 -5.92
C LYS A 151 27.34 -24.12 -7.27
N GLY A 152 26.70 -23.46 -8.24
CA GLY A 152 26.48 -24.01 -9.59
C GLY A 152 25.16 -24.76 -9.78
N LEU A 153 24.20 -24.66 -8.86
CA LEU A 153 22.86 -25.22 -9.07
C LEU A 153 22.18 -24.58 -10.30
N ASN A 154 21.95 -25.38 -11.33
CA ASN A 154 21.22 -24.94 -12.52
C ASN A 154 19.71 -25.00 -12.24
N LEU A 155 19.09 -23.83 -12.04
CA LEU A 155 17.66 -23.76 -11.77
C LEU A 155 16.78 -24.22 -12.95
N LYS A 156 17.33 -24.38 -14.17
CA LYS A 156 16.62 -24.93 -15.34
C LYS A 156 16.38 -26.44 -15.25
N THR A 157 16.98 -27.12 -14.27
CA THR A 157 16.83 -28.57 -14.08
C THR A 157 15.94 -28.91 -12.90
N ILE A 158 15.25 -27.91 -12.35
CA ILE A 158 14.38 -28.05 -11.19
C ILE A 158 13.00 -28.53 -11.62
N THR A 159 12.41 -29.34 -10.76
CA THR A 159 11.03 -29.82 -10.88
C THR A 159 10.01 -28.78 -10.42
N PHE A 160 8.94 -28.59 -11.19
CA PHE A 160 7.82 -27.69 -10.92
C PHE A 160 6.50 -28.48 -10.87
N PRO A 161 5.52 -28.13 -10.00
CA PRO A 161 5.51 -27.00 -9.05
C PRO A 161 6.22 -27.28 -7.72
N ILE A 162 6.67 -28.52 -7.49
CA ILE A 162 7.29 -28.94 -6.23
C ILE A 162 8.75 -29.32 -6.48
N TYR A 163 9.64 -28.76 -5.66
CA TYR A 163 11.06 -29.12 -5.61
C TYR A 163 11.41 -29.72 -4.26
N SER A 164 12.04 -30.89 -4.26
CA SER A 164 12.52 -31.55 -3.05
C SER A 164 14.03 -31.40 -2.95
N LEU A 165 14.49 -30.80 -1.85
CA LEU A 165 15.91 -30.71 -1.53
C LEU A 165 16.26 -31.76 -0.48
N ALA A 166 17.08 -32.75 -0.87
CA ALA A 166 17.71 -33.73 0.01
C ALA A 166 16.76 -34.34 1.08
N CYS A 167 15.61 -34.87 0.64
CA CYS A 167 14.61 -35.59 1.44
C CYS A 167 13.98 -34.86 2.64
N GLN A 168 14.41 -33.66 3.02
CA GLN A 168 13.93 -32.97 4.24
C GLN A 168 13.18 -31.66 3.98
N MET A 169 13.31 -31.06 2.79
CA MET A 169 12.63 -29.80 2.46
C MET A 169 11.86 -29.93 1.15
N ILE A 170 10.54 -29.78 1.23
CA ILE A 170 9.64 -29.68 0.09
C ILE A 170 9.30 -28.21 -0.12
N ILE A 171 9.59 -27.70 -1.31
CA ILE A 171 9.43 -26.30 -1.67
C ILE A 171 8.36 -26.19 -2.75
N TYR A 172 7.33 -25.40 -2.50
CA TYR A 172 6.30 -25.10 -3.49
C TYR A 172 6.68 -23.87 -4.31
N LEU A 173 7.20 -24.10 -5.51
CA LEU A 173 7.71 -23.06 -6.41
C LEU A 173 6.61 -22.24 -7.05
N ALA A 174 5.40 -22.75 -7.16
CA ALA A 174 4.28 -22.02 -7.76
C ALA A 174 3.87 -20.76 -6.97
N ASN A 175 4.19 -20.67 -5.67
CA ASN A 175 4.00 -19.43 -4.90
C ASN A 175 5.17 -18.44 -5.08
N ILE A 176 6.28 -18.88 -5.67
CA ILE A 176 7.53 -18.09 -5.78
C ILE A 176 7.78 -17.65 -7.21
N LEU A 177 7.52 -18.51 -8.20
CA LEU A 177 7.84 -18.28 -9.61
C LEU A 177 6.56 -18.09 -10.41
N GLY A 178 6.59 -17.09 -11.30
CA GLY A 178 5.49 -16.75 -12.19
C GLY A 178 5.95 -16.65 -13.64
N GLY A 179 5.02 -16.82 -14.58
CA GLY A 179 5.32 -16.83 -16.01
C GLY A 179 6.32 -17.93 -16.38
N THR A 180 6.03 -19.16 -15.94
CA THR A 180 6.90 -20.32 -16.15
C THR A 180 6.63 -20.97 -17.50
N VAL A 181 7.69 -21.44 -18.15
CA VAL A 181 7.62 -22.32 -19.32
C VAL A 181 8.12 -23.68 -18.87
N LEU A 182 7.30 -24.70 -19.06
CA LEU A 182 7.56 -26.05 -18.58
C LEU A 182 7.99 -26.93 -19.76
N GLY A 183 8.94 -27.82 -19.47
CA GLY A 183 9.45 -28.79 -20.42
C GLY A 183 8.65 -30.09 -20.41
N GLU A 184 9.27 -31.15 -20.91
CA GLU A 184 8.64 -32.47 -21.02
C GLU A 184 8.17 -32.97 -19.65
N SER A 185 6.94 -33.49 -19.61
CA SER A 185 6.29 -33.88 -18.37
C SER A 185 6.75 -35.25 -17.89
N MET A 186 7.17 -35.33 -16.64
CA MET A 186 7.36 -36.61 -15.94
C MET A 186 6.22 -36.75 -14.92
N MET A 187 5.05 -37.19 -15.38
CA MET A 187 3.82 -37.32 -14.56
C MET A 187 3.30 -35.95 -14.04
N LEU A 188 2.99 -35.81 -12.74
CA LEU A 188 2.46 -34.57 -12.11
C LEU A 188 3.53 -33.48 -11.91
N ILE A 189 4.78 -33.77 -12.29
CA ILE A 189 5.94 -32.91 -12.09
C ILE A 189 6.59 -32.65 -13.45
N GLN A 190 6.91 -31.40 -13.73
CA GLN A 190 7.49 -30.98 -15.00
C GLN A 190 8.81 -30.26 -14.79
N LEU A 191 9.71 -30.33 -15.77
CA LEU A 191 10.99 -29.62 -15.70
C LEU A 191 10.77 -28.12 -15.97
N LEU A 192 11.30 -27.27 -15.10
CA LEU A 192 11.20 -25.81 -15.25
C LEU A 192 12.23 -25.31 -16.27
N LEU A 193 11.80 -24.96 -17.47
CA LEU A 193 12.71 -24.43 -18.50
C LEU A 193 12.99 -22.94 -18.32
N GLN A 194 11.93 -22.16 -18.06
CA GLN A 194 12.02 -20.71 -17.93
C GLN A 194 11.06 -20.21 -16.84
N ALA A 195 11.40 -19.08 -16.24
CA ALA A 195 10.51 -18.34 -15.34
C ALA A 195 10.72 -16.85 -15.57
N LYS A 196 9.64 -16.10 -15.79
CA LYS A 196 9.73 -14.66 -16.10
C LYS A 196 9.69 -13.77 -14.87
N ALA A 197 9.03 -14.22 -13.80
CA ALA A 197 8.87 -13.45 -12.58
C ALA A 197 9.17 -14.30 -11.34
N MET A 198 9.61 -13.60 -10.28
CA MET A 198 9.89 -14.17 -8.96
C MET A 198 9.28 -13.27 -7.89
N TRP A 199 8.55 -13.86 -6.94
CA TRP A 199 7.79 -13.15 -5.89
C TRP A 199 8.42 -13.37 -4.51
N LEU A 200 9.09 -12.34 -4.00
CA LEU A 200 9.72 -12.32 -2.69
C LEU A 200 8.70 -11.84 -1.65
N GLN A 201 8.43 -12.64 -0.63
CA GLN A 201 7.47 -12.35 0.44
C GLN A 201 8.19 -12.20 1.79
N TYR A 202 7.94 -11.11 2.49
CA TYR A 202 8.51 -10.78 3.79
C TYR A 202 7.39 -10.59 4.80
N TYR A 203 7.13 -11.60 5.61
CA TYR A 203 6.11 -11.53 6.65
C TYR A 203 6.60 -10.72 7.86
N GLN A 204 5.73 -9.86 8.38
CA GLN A 204 5.96 -8.97 9.51
C GLN A 204 4.98 -9.27 10.63
N LYS A 205 5.39 -8.99 11.88
CA LYS A 205 4.57 -9.24 13.07
C LYS A 205 3.36 -8.32 13.08
N THR A 206 2.18 -8.91 13.15
CA THR A 206 0.93 -8.19 13.41
C THR A 206 0.78 -8.04 14.92
N SER A 207 1.28 -6.93 15.47
CA SER A 207 1.13 -6.56 16.88
C SER A 207 0.50 -5.17 16.94
N GLU A 208 -0.41 -4.94 17.87
CA GLU A 208 -0.98 -3.62 18.14
C GLU A 208 -0.04 -2.81 19.04
N GLY A 209 0.03 -1.48 18.85
CA GLY A 209 0.87 -0.56 19.62
C GLY A 209 2.25 -0.24 19.01
N GLU A 210 3.23 0.11 19.84
CA GLU A 210 4.56 0.63 19.43
C GLU A 210 5.34 -0.30 18.47
N GLU A 211 5.12 -1.62 18.55
CA GLU A 211 5.73 -2.59 17.64
C GLU A 211 5.22 -2.43 16.18
N ASN A 212 3.98 -1.97 15.98
CA ASN A 212 3.41 -1.67 14.66
C ASN A 212 4.06 -0.45 14.04
N GLU A 213 4.33 0.60 14.84
CA GLU A 213 5.01 1.81 14.37
C GLU A 213 6.43 1.50 13.91
N GLY A 214 7.18 0.70 14.69
CA GLY A 214 8.50 0.23 14.29
C GLY A 214 8.48 -0.55 12.97
N SER A 215 7.44 -1.36 12.74
CA SER A 215 7.23 -2.10 11.49
C SER A 215 6.94 -1.16 10.30
N LYS A 216 6.08 -0.15 10.50
CA LYS A 216 5.75 0.88 9.49
C LYS A 216 6.99 1.69 9.11
N VAL A 217 7.76 2.17 10.09
CA VAL A 217 9.00 2.94 9.84
C VAL A 217 10.03 2.09 9.10
N TRP A 218 10.20 0.82 9.49
CA TRP A 218 11.10 -0.10 8.79
C TRP A 218 10.72 -0.26 7.32
N LEU A 219 9.44 -0.40 7.05
CA LEU A 219 8.90 -0.56 5.71
C LEU A 219 9.14 0.68 4.83
N ILE A 220 8.97 1.88 5.37
CA ILE A 220 9.25 3.14 4.67
C ILE A 220 10.75 3.26 4.34
N HIS A 221 11.63 2.95 5.30
CA HIS A 221 13.07 2.98 5.09
C HIS A 221 13.52 1.94 4.06
N PHE A 222 12.96 0.74 4.14
CA PHE A 222 13.15 -0.33 3.18
C PHE A 222 12.76 0.11 1.76
N LEU A 223 11.57 0.70 1.60
CA LEU A 223 11.08 1.23 0.32
C LEU A 223 12.00 2.28 -0.27
N ARG A 224 12.47 3.22 0.55
CA ARG A 224 13.40 4.27 0.12
C ARG A 224 14.73 3.69 -0.34
N ARG A 225 15.26 2.69 0.38
CA ARG A 225 16.53 2.03 0.02
C ARG A 225 16.41 1.22 -1.27
N LEU A 226 15.29 0.53 -1.46
CA LEU A 226 14.99 -0.18 -2.70
C LEU A 226 14.77 0.76 -3.88
N ALA A 227 14.11 1.90 -3.69
CA ALA A 227 13.96 2.91 -4.74
C ALA A 227 15.33 3.42 -5.24
N ALA A 228 16.30 3.60 -4.34
CA ALA A 228 17.67 3.92 -4.72
C ALA A 228 18.32 2.80 -5.55
N LEU A 229 18.12 1.54 -5.18
CA LEU A 229 18.60 0.38 -5.95
C LEU A 229 17.89 0.20 -7.29
N LYS A 230 16.63 0.61 -7.38
CA LYS A 230 15.85 0.62 -8.62
C LYS A 230 16.52 1.48 -9.68
N SER A 231 17.32 2.49 -9.34
CA SER A 231 18.09 3.25 -10.34
C SER A 231 19.30 2.49 -10.90
N LEU A 232 19.83 1.52 -10.14
CA LEU A 232 21.12 0.87 -10.39
C LEU A 232 20.97 -0.49 -11.12
N ALA A 233 19.84 -1.19 -10.96
CA ALA A 233 19.61 -2.55 -11.45
C ALA A 233 18.81 -2.68 -12.78
N LEU A 234 18.49 -1.57 -13.46
CA LEU A 234 17.44 -1.49 -14.50
C LEU A 234 17.70 -2.22 -15.82
N LYS A 235 18.93 -2.64 -16.12
CA LYS A 235 19.21 -3.18 -17.46
C LYS A 235 18.52 -4.52 -17.70
N MET A 236 18.43 -5.39 -16.68
CA MET A 236 17.92 -6.76 -16.85
C MET A 236 16.62 -7.05 -16.08
N ILE A 237 16.28 -6.26 -15.06
CA ILE A 237 15.21 -6.60 -14.11
C ILE A 237 14.36 -5.38 -13.76
N LYS A 238 13.05 -5.59 -13.60
CA LYS A 238 12.08 -4.63 -13.04
C LYS A 238 11.61 -5.10 -11.67
N PHE A 239 11.66 -4.20 -10.70
CA PHE A 239 11.12 -4.43 -9.35
C PHE A 239 9.78 -3.72 -9.20
N PHE A 240 8.76 -4.49 -8.81
CA PHE A 240 7.49 -4.00 -8.32
C PHE A 240 7.37 -4.34 -6.85
N PHE A 241 6.71 -3.48 -6.10
CA PHE A 241 6.60 -3.63 -4.67
C PHE A 241 5.14 -3.50 -4.27
N PHE A 242 4.72 -4.34 -3.33
CA PHE A 242 3.36 -4.37 -2.81
C PHE A 242 3.40 -4.60 -1.30
N ASN A 243 2.66 -3.76 -0.58
CA ASN A 243 2.26 -3.99 0.81
C ASN A 243 0.74 -4.06 0.87
N THR A 244 0.20 -4.89 1.75
CA THR A 244 -1.24 -4.97 1.98
C THR A 244 -1.84 -3.73 2.64
N ASP A 245 -1.03 -2.94 3.36
CA ASP A 245 -1.50 -1.84 4.20
C ASP A 245 -0.89 -0.48 3.75
N ALA A 246 0.45 -0.38 3.74
CA ALA A 246 1.15 0.89 3.52
C ALA A 246 1.23 1.39 2.06
N ASP A 247 1.22 0.52 1.04
CA ASP A 247 1.44 0.95 -0.36
C ASP A 247 0.22 1.65 -0.97
N LEU A 248 -0.98 1.33 -0.47
CA LEU A 248 -2.20 2.02 -0.89
C LEU A 248 -2.37 3.36 -0.16
N GLN A 249 -2.02 3.44 1.13
CA GLN A 249 -1.97 4.71 1.89
C GLN A 249 -1.00 5.72 1.25
N VAL A 250 0.25 5.32 1.00
CA VAL A 250 1.25 6.21 0.36
C VAL A 250 0.79 6.70 -1.01
N LYS A 251 0.09 5.86 -1.78
CA LYS A 251 -0.48 6.27 -3.08
C LYS A 251 -1.66 7.22 -2.93
N PHE A 252 -2.51 7.05 -1.92
CA PHE A 252 -3.61 7.98 -1.66
C PHE A 252 -3.13 9.34 -1.18
N ASP A 253 -2.13 9.40 -0.31
CA ASP A 253 -1.53 10.66 0.16
C ASP A 253 -0.83 11.44 -0.95
N ALA A 254 -0.12 10.74 -1.83
CA ALA A 254 0.48 11.37 -3.00
C ALA A 254 -0.58 11.97 -3.94
N ASN A 255 -1.73 11.32 -4.08
CA ASN A 255 -2.80 11.77 -4.96
C ASN A 255 -3.64 12.90 -4.31
N SER A 256 -3.84 12.89 -3.00
CA SER A 256 -4.55 13.98 -2.31
C SER A 256 -3.77 15.30 -2.39
N MET A 257 -2.45 15.26 -2.17
CA MET A 257 -1.56 16.43 -2.24
C MET A 257 -1.49 17.07 -3.62
N THR A 258 -1.66 16.28 -4.69
CA THR A 258 -1.65 16.79 -6.07
C THR A 258 -3.01 17.34 -6.52
N VAL A 259 -4.10 16.83 -5.97
CA VAL A 259 -5.47 17.20 -6.37
C VAL A 259 -5.99 18.43 -5.60
N VAL A 260 -5.61 18.63 -4.34
CA VAL A 260 -6.03 19.80 -3.54
C VAL A 260 -5.74 21.15 -4.24
N PRO A 261 -4.53 21.40 -4.80
CA PRO A 261 -4.24 22.62 -5.55
C PRO A 261 -5.14 22.84 -6.78
N LEU A 262 -5.58 21.76 -7.44
CA LEU A 262 -6.44 21.85 -8.62
C LEU A 262 -7.85 22.34 -8.25
N PHE A 263 -8.36 21.97 -7.08
CA PHE A 263 -9.64 22.49 -6.58
C PHE A 263 -9.58 24.01 -6.36
N HIS A 264 -8.49 24.54 -5.80
CA HIS A 264 -8.32 25.99 -5.63
C HIS A 264 -8.33 26.74 -6.97
N LEU A 265 -7.71 26.16 -8.00
CA LEU A 265 -7.71 26.71 -9.35
C LEU A 265 -9.10 26.68 -10.01
N ALA A 266 -9.89 25.64 -9.76
CA ALA A 266 -11.28 25.58 -10.19
C ALA A 266 -12.14 26.69 -9.54
N TYR A 267 -12.00 26.92 -8.23
CA TYR A 267 -12.70 28.02 -7.55
C TYR A 267 -12.31 29.39 -8.11
N LEU A 268 -11.02 29.60 -8.41
CA LEU A 268 -10.56 30.84 -9.03
C LEU A 268 -11.24 31.07 -10.38
N PHE A 269 -11.34 30.05 -11.23
CA PHE A 269 -12.03 30.17 -12.52
C PHE A 269 -13.54 30.42 -12.38
N ILE A 270 -14.20 29.80 -11.40
CA ILE A 270 -15.63 30.05 -11.13
C ILE A 270 -15.83 31.52 -10.74
N ILE A 271 -15.01 32.05 -9.81
CA ILE A 271 -15.09 33.44 -9.37
C ILE A 271 -14.82 34.40 -10.53
N LEU A 272 -13.78 34.13 -11.35
CA LEU A 272 -13.50 34.96 -12.53
C LEU A 272 -14.66 34.94 -13.52
N PHE A 273 -15.24 33.77 -13.80
CA PHE A 273 -16.37 33.64 -14.70
C PHE A 273 -17.59 34.40 -14.20
N GLU A 274 -17.90 34.35 -12.90
CA GLU A 274 -18.97 35.14 -12.29
C GLU A 274 -18.73 36.65 -12.43
N ILE A 275 -17.50 37.12 -12.17
CA ILE A 275 -17.14 38.54 -12.30
C ILE A 275 -17.28 39.01 -13.76
N VAL A 276 -16.77 38.23 -14.72
CA VAL A 276 -16.84 38.57 -16.15
C VAL A 276 -18.28 38.51 -16.65
N SER A 277 -19.09 37.57 -16.18
CA SER A 277 -20.50 37.44 -16.59
C SER A 277 -21.40 38.55 -16.03
N CYS A 278 -20.98 39.20 -14.95
CA CYS A 278 -21.66 40.37 -14.38
C CYS A 278 -21.36 41.69 -15.11
N TYR A 279 -20.40 41.70 -16.06
CA TYR A 279 -20.04 42.86 -16.88
C TYR A 279 -20.64 42.76 -18.29
#